data_AF-A0A3M7NLM1-F1
#
_entry.id   AF-A0A3M7NLM1-F1
#
_cell.length_a   1.000
_cell.length_b   1.000
_cell.length_c   1.000
_cell.angle_alpha   90.00
_cell.angle_beta   90.00
_cell.angle_gamma   90.00
#
_symmetry.space_group_name_H-M   'P 1'
#
loop_
_entity.id
_entity.type
_entity.pdbx_description
1 polymer ?
#
loop_
_entity_poly.entity_id
_entity_poly.type
_entity_poly.pdbx_seq_one_letter_code
_entity_poly.pdbx_strand_id
1 'polypeptide(L)'
;MSPRDLLRFLSKPANLPAYLPVELRSPSIGGRHRYSRGYRALKARKKKQPPTIPVLAQLATTKQSQVPTPTDKDMVNIGIPKHYTTSPSSYSGTPSLTINREATLDLDSNNAFEGPEKLLEVWFSPSPDALGDCSEPTGLKAVPAEIWKTMLDLVNCKVLSIVESEDVDAYLLSESSMFVFPHKLILKTCGTTTLLCGLPRILEIATLFGGYPRQTAPPNPGILVAAAPYRVFYSRKNFLFPDRQRGPHRSWRDEVYALDKLFQGGSAYMIGKMNGEHWYLYLTEPYTALTPPASPQSMDSPGTETKVLNLPSSLLTDRASKVCEGEDETLEVLMTDLDEENAKQFYLDEASAVAEARYRGFQSDKRDDTVDVFNTGSDDDLASEHEAYPTELTTEGHALGTVVSDSCGLSDVYPKSQYADSRIDAYLFTPCGFSANGVIPAREGEKGTHYFTVHVTPEPICSYASFETNVPCGQKGRQTTDIIQHVVDIFKPGRFTVTLFEAKNGLDEFATAETDTLMQMKFLEHRAVRRNAMDAIKGYRRVDRIVHDLDGYDLVFGYYERNDWRGGAPRLGEKM
;
A
#
# COMPACT_ATOMS: atom_id res chain seq x y z
N MET A 1 -32.79 -50.34 19.94
CA MET A 1 -33.19 -51.68 19.45
C MET A 1 -32.50 -51.94 18.12
N SER A 2 -32.06 -53.18 17.91
CA SER A 2 -31.06 -53.58 16.91
C SER A 2 -31.52 -53.49 15.45
N PRO A 3 -30.58 -53.38 14.50
CA PRO A 3 -30.86 -53.09 13.09
C PRO A 3 -31.20 -54.36 12.28
N ARG A 4 -32.48 -54.69 12.14
CA ARG A 4 -32.97 -55.69 11.17
C ARG A 4 -34.23 -55.32 10.37
N ASP A 5 -34.83 -54.14 10.56
CA ASP A 5 -36.16 -53.85 9.96
C ASP A 5 -36.22 -52.73 8.91
N LEU A 6 -35.10 -52.30 8.33
CA LEU A 6 -35.08 -51.18 7.37
C LEU A 6 -34.59 -51.55 5.95
N LEU A 7 -34.93 -52.75 5.48
CA LEU A 7 -34.73 -53.19 4.10
C LEU A 7 -36.03 -53.74 3.48
N ARG A 8 -37.10 -52.94 3.54
CA ARG A 8 -38.38 -53.23 2.85
C ARG A 8 -39.06 -52.04 2.19
N PHE A 9 -38.29 -51.00 1.84
CA PHE A 9 -38.84 -49.80 1.20
C PHE A 9 -37.98 -49.30 0.02
N LEU A 10 -37.67 -50.16 -0.95
CA LEU A 10 -37.25 -49.70 -2.29
C LEU A 10 -37.76 -50.66 -3.38
N SER A 11 -39.05 -50.55 -3.72
CA SER A 11 -39.54 -50.97 -5.04
C SER A 11 -40.89 -50.35 -5.38
N LYS A 12 -40.84 -49.50 -6.41
CA LYS A 12 -41.92 -49.11 -7.34
C LYS A 12 -42.80 -47.88 -7.03
N PRO A 13 -43.25 -47.20 -8.12
CA PRO A 13 -43.43 -45.75 -8.19
C PRO A 13 -44.90 -45.33 -8.19
N ALA A 14 -45.18 -44.08 -7.81
CA ALA A 14 -46.50 -43.49 -7.91
C ALA A 14 -46.55 -42.39 -8.98
N ASN A 15 -47.38 -42.65 -10.01
CA ASN A 15 -48.00 -41.70 -10.93
C ASN A 15 -48.95 -40.77 -10.13
N LEU A 16 -49.03 -39.45 -10.35
CA LEU A 16 -49.80 -38.67 -11.38
C LEU A 16 -49.80 -37.19 -10.90
N PRO A 17 -50.24 -36.16 -11.67
CA PRO A 17 -50.72 -36.15 -13.05
C PRO A 17 -49.99 -35.16 -13.99
N ALA A 18 -50.15 -35.41 -15.29
CA ALA A 18 -49.67 -34.60 -16.39
C ALA A 18 -50.57 -33.38 -16.68
N TYR A 19 -49.96 -32.23 -16.94
CA TYR A 19 -50.53 -31.17 -17.76
C TYR A 19 -49.55 -30.87 -18.90
N LEU A 20 -50.06 -31.04 -20.12
CA LEU A 20 -49.41 -30.83 -21.42
C LEU A 20 -49.95 -29.52 -22.05
N PRO A 21 -49.42 -29.07 -23.20
CA PRO A 21 -48.88 -27.72 -23.42
C PRO A 21 -49.89 -26.79 -24.10
N VAL A 22 -49.62 -25.48 -24.06
CA VAL A 22 -50.29 -24.50 -24.91
C VAL A 22 -49.29 -23.91 -25.89
N GLU A 23 -49.33 -24.40 -27.13
CA GLU A 23 -48.97 -23.61 -28.30
C GLU A 23 -50.04 -22.53 -28.51
N LEU A 24 -49.66 -21.30 -28.82
CA LEU A 24 -50.49 -20.41 -29.62
C LEU A 24 -49.65 -19.63 -30.63
N ARG A 25 -49.98 -19.89 -31.89
CA ARG A 25 -49.55 -19.21 -33.11
C ARG A 25 -49.97 -17.73 -33.12
N SER A 26 -49.25 -16.97 -33.94
CA SER A 26 -49.53 -15.62 -34.42
C SER A 26 -50.93 -15.44 -35.04
N PRO A 27 -51.42 -14.18 -35.04
CA PRO A 27 -51.93 -13.60 -36.28
C PRO A 27 -51.38 -12.19 -36.57
N SER A 28 -51.31 -11.91 -37.86
CA SER A 28 -50.82 -10.71 -38.55
C SER A 28 -51.87 -9.58 -38.71
N ILE A 29 -51.38 -8.41 -39.15
CA ILE A 29 -52.03 -7.24 -39.79
C ILE A 29 -52.38 -6.09 -38.80
N GLY A 30 -51.96 -4.84 -38.97
CA GLY A 30 -51.17 -4.15 -40.01
C GLY A 30 -51.08 -2.65 -39.71
N GLY A 31 -50.12 -1.93 -40.31
CA GLY A 31 -50.02 -0.46 -40.17
C GLY A 31 -48.68 0.15 -40.58
N ARG A 32 -48.47 0.27 -41.90
CA ARG A 32 -47.40 1.00 -42.63
C ARG A 32 -46.85 2.26 -41.94
N HIS A 33 -45.54 2.52 -42.05
CA HIS A 33 -45.03 3.61 -42.91
C HIS A 33 -43.58 3.38 -43.37
N ARG A 34 -43.40 3.64 -44.68
CA ARG A 34 -42.24 3.34 -45.51
C ARG A 34 -41.16 4.40 -45.34
N TYR A 35 -39.88 4.04 -45.49
CA TYR A 35 -39.00 4.80 -46.37
C TYR A 35 -38.02 3.85 -47.09
N SER A 36 -38.09 3.91 -48.42
CA SER A 36 -37.42 3.04 -49.39
C SER A 36 -35.97 3.47 -49.64
N ARG A 37 -35.06 2.49 -49.74
CA ARG A 37 -33.85 2.59 -50.55
C ARG A 37 -34.20 2.58 -52.03
N GLY A 38 -33.53 3.41 -52.83
CA GLY A 38 -33.61 3.39 -54.29
C GLY A 38 -32.47 4.17 -54.91
N TYR A 39 -31.45 3.44 -55.37
CA TYR A 39 -30.29 3.89 -56.14
C TYR A 39 -30.68 4.68 -57.41
N ARG A 40 -29.86 5.67 -57.79
CA ARG A 40 -29.58 5.99 -59.21
C ARG A 40 -28.17 6.54 -59.38
N ALA A 41 -27.50 6.05 -60.41
CA ALA A 41 -26.11 6.28 -60.74
C ALA A 41 -25.91 7.31 -61.86
N LEU A 42 -24.70 7.89 -61.90
CA LEU A 42 -23.88 8.34 -63.04
C LEU A 42 -24.39 9.48 -63.96
N LYS A 43 -23.70 10.65 -63.97
CA LYS A 43 -22.56 11.02 -64.86
C LYS A 43 -22.26 12.55 -64.89
N ALA A 44 -20.98 12.87 -64.68
CA ALA A 44 -20.11 13.96 -65.18
C ALA A 44 -20.66 15.29 -65.74
N ARG A 45 -20.14 16.44 -65.24
CA ARG A 45 -19.35 17.43 -66.03
C ARG A 45 -18.70 18.57 -65.21
N LYS A 46 -17.36 18.67 -65.38
CA LYS A 46 -16.45 19.85 -65.52
C LYS A 46 -16.51 21.10 -64.61
N LYS A 47 -15.36 21.28 -63.90
CA LYS A 47 -14.45 22.44 -63.77
C LYS A 47 -15.02 23.87 -63.59
N LYS A 48 -14.62 24.53 -62.49
CA LYS A 48 -13.88 25.81 -62.48
C LYS A 48 -13.16 26.04 -61.13
N GLN A 49 -11.98 26.66 -61.21
CA GLN A 49 -10.92 26.86 -60.20
C GLN A 49 -11.27 27.89 -59.10
N PRO A 50 -10.53 27.90 -57.97
CA PRO A 50 -10.13 29.12 -57.26
C PRO A 50 -8.64 29.46 -57.52
N PRO A 51 -8.20 30.71 -57.26
CA PRO A 51 -6.95 31.25 -57.80
C PRO A 51 -5.68 30.93 -56.99
N THR A 52 -4.65 30.62 -57.75
CA THR A 52 -3.17 30.77 -57.64
C THR A 52 -2.67 32.12 -57.05
N ILE A 53 -1.54 32.28 -56.33
CA ILE A 53 -0.06 32.09 -56.59
C ILE A 53 0.69 32.80 -55.41
N PRO A 54 2.01 32.65 -55.08
CA PRO A 54 2.99 31.56 -55.20
C PRO A 54 3.79 31.26 -53.90
N VAL A 55 4.54 30.17 -53.94
CA VAL A 55 5.68 29.83 -53.06
C VAL A 55 6.92 30.63 -53.45
N LEU A 56 7.68 31.12 -52.45
CA LEU A 56 9.08 31.53 -52.60
C LEU A 56 9.90 30.86 -51.48
N ALA A 57 10.79 29.96 -51.89
CA ALA A 57 11.80 29.36 -51.04
C ALA A 57 12.98 30.32 -50.88
N GLN A 58 13.53 30.46 -49.67
CA GLN A 58 14.89 30.95 -49.46
C GLN A 58 15.44 30.56 -48.09
N LEU A 59 16.42 29.65 -48.15
CA LEU A 59 17.70 29.60 -47.41
C LEU A 59 17.79 30.41 -46.11
N ALA A 60 17.88 29.70 -44.98
CA ALA A 60 18.36 30.25 -43.72
C ALA A 60 19.90 30.19 -43.67
N THR A 61 20.54 31.36 -43.67
CA THR A 61 21.91 31.57 -43.20
C THR A 61 21.90 32.52 -42.01
N THR A 62 22.69 32.13 -41.03
CA THR A 62 22.99 32.72 -39.72
C THR A 62 23.25 34.23 -39.75
N LYS A 63 22.71 34.96 -38.77
CA LYS A 63 23.35 36.13 -38.14
C LYS A 63 22.75 36.42 -36.77
N GLN A 64 23.65 36.52 -35.78
CA GLN A 64 23.41 36.91 -34.39
C GLN A 64 22.88 38.35 -34.29
N SER A 65 21.94 38.60 -33.38
CA SER A 65 21.79 39.89 -32.70
C SER A 65 21.28 39.68 -31.28
N GLN A 66 22.00 40.31 -30.35
CA GLN A 66 21.86 40.26 -28.90
C GLN A 66 20.52 40.81 -28.38
N VAL A 67 20.00 40.21 -27.31
CA VAL A 67 18.91 40.72 -26.46
C VAL A 67 19.39 40.59 -24.99
N PRO A 68 19.12 41.58 -24.11
CA PRO A 68 19.89 41.79 -22.89
C PRO A 68 19.45 40.93 -21.69
N THR A 69 20.41 40.65 -20.82
CA THR A 69 20.33 39.90 -19.56
C THR A 69 19.50 40.61 -18.48
N PRO A 70 18.66 39.89 -17.70
CA PRO A 70 18.12 40.41 -16.45
C PRO A 70 19.15 40.26 -15.33
N THR A 71 19.22 41.29 -14.49
CA THR A 71 20.13 41.45 -13.36
C THR A 71 19.70 40.60 -12.16
N ASP A 72 20.68 39.89 -11.63
CA ASP A 72 20.69 39.14 -10.37
C ASP A 72 20.58 40.12 -9.18
N LYS A 73 19.42 40.15 -8.52
CA LYS A 73 19.22 40.69 -7.17
C LYS A 73 18.14 39.87 -6.47
N ASP A 74 18.48 39.50 -5.24
CA ASP A 74 17.66 38.83 -4.21
C ASP A 74 17.71 37.30 -4.19
N MET A 75 18.92 36.73 -4.09
CA MET A 75 19.13 35.48 -3.35
C MET A 75 19.76 35.80 -1.98
N VAL A 76 18.94 35.76 -0.93
CA VAL A 76 19.38 35.97 0.45
C VAL A 76 20.02 34.67 0.96
N ASN A 77 21.34 34.65 1.02
CA ASN A 77 22.12 33.53 1.55
C ASN A 77 22.15 33.61 3.09
N ILE A 78 21.37 32.78 3.78
CA ILE A 78 21.28 32.77 5.25
C ILE A 78 22.14 31.62 5.78
N GLY A 79 23.34 31.92 6.26
CA GLY A 79 24.23 30.97 6.93
C GLY A 79 23.75 30.60 8.35
N ILE A 80 23.87 29.31 8.70
CA ILE A 80 23.47 28.75 10.00
C ILE A 80 24.70 28.45 10.91
N PRO A 81 24.72 28.87 12.21
CA PRO A 81 25.88 28.76 13.12
C PRO A 81 26.34 27.35 13.49
N LYS A 82 27.68 27.22 13.65
CA LYS A 82 28.48 25.98 13.75
C LYS A 82 28.49 25.22 15.08
N HIS A 83 27.57 25.47 16.02
CA HIS A 83 27.56 24.75 17.30
C HIS A 83 26.15 24.28 17.67
N TYR A 84 25.74 23.18 17.03
CA TYR A 84 24.62 22.35 17.44
C TYR A 84 25.16 20.98 17.87
N THR A 85 25.75 20.92 19.07
CA THR A 85 26.16 19.67 19.70
C THR A 85 25.03 19.20 20.62
N THR A 86 23.98 18.62 20.05
CA THR A 86 23.01 17.72 20.70
C THR A 86 22.09 17.13 19.63
N SER A 87 22.68 16.35 18.72
CA SER A 87 21.94 15.44 17.83
C SER A 87 22.27 13.99 18.21
N PRO A 88 21.31 13.04 18.09
CA PRO A 88 21.44 11.68 18.63
C PRO A 88 22.43 10.77 17.86
N SER A 89 23.12 11.27 16.85
CA SER A 89 24.06 10.51 16.01
C SER A 89 25.42 10.23 16.68
N SER A 90 25.66 10.72 17.90
CA SER A 90 26.91 10.50 18.64
C SER A 90 26.99 9.15 19.36
N TYR A 91 25.98 8.28 19.25
CA TYR A 91 26.05 6.92 19.79
C TYR A 91 26.50 5.93 18.73
N SER A 92 27.54 5.16 19.04
CA SER A 92 27.98 4.01 18.25
C SER A 92 26.82 3.03 18.07
N GLY A 93 26.27 2.93 16.84
CA GLY A 93 25.14 2.06 16.53
C GLY A 93 24.23 2.50 15.36
N THR A 94 24.46 3.67 14.76
CA THR A 94 23.61 4.20 13.66
C THR A 94 23.74 3.38 12.36
N PRO A 95 22.67 2.77 11.84
CA PRO A 95 22.68 2.11 10.53
C PRO A 95 22.74 3.11 9.38
N SER A 96 23.09 2.61 8.20
CA SER A 96 23.27 3.42 7.00
C SER A 96 21.93 3.95 6.48
N LEU A 97 21.87 5.25 6.15
CA LEU A 97 20.75 5.86 5.44
C LEU A 97 21.26 6.20 4.03
N THR A 98 20.70 5.55 3.00
CA THR A 98 21.12 5.78 1.61
C THR A 98 20.14 6.75 0.94
N ILE A 99 20.62 7.83 0.31
CA ILE A 99 19.76 8.84 -0.35
C ILE A 99 20.03 8.91 -1.85
N ASN A 100 18.96 8.97 -2.65
CA ASN A 100 19.05 9.15 -4.09
C ASN A 100 18.65 10.58 -4.52
N ARG A 101 19.65 11.44 -4.74
CA ARG A 101 19.42 12.85 -5.16
C ARG A 101 18.91 13.00 -6.60
N GLU A 102 19.12 12.02 -7.47
CA GLU A 102 18.71 12.12 -8.88
C GLU A 102 17.21 11.85 -9.06
N ALA A 103 16.62 11.05 -8.16
CA ALA A 103 15.20 10.68 -8.19
C ALA A 103 14.24 11.84 -7.84
N THR A 104 14.75 12.96 -7.31
CA THR A 104 13.92 14.06 -6.78
C THR A 104 13.68 15.20 -7.78
N LEU A 105 14.30 15.17 -8.95
CA LEU A 105 14.31 16.30 -9.90
C LEU A 105 13.07 16.40 -10.81
N ASP A 106 12.30 15.31 -10.97
CA ASP A 106 11.20 15.20 -11.96
C ASP A 106 9.80 14.96 -11.35
N LEU A 107 9.61 15.20 -10.05
CA LEU A 107 8.33 14.99 -9.35
C LEU A 107 7.45 16.26 -9.44
N ASP A 108 6.71 16.44 -10.53
CA ASP A 108 5.84 17.61 -10.75
C ASP A 108 4.33 17.26 -10.62
N SER A 109 3.69 17.70 -9.53
CA SER A 109 2.30 17.38 -9.13
C SER A 109 1.23 18.27 -9.80
N ASN A 110 1.45 18.77 -11.02
CA ASN A 110 0.58 19.75 -11.68
C ASN A 110 -0.78 19.21 -12.20
N ASN A 111 -1.10 17.93 -12.01
CA ASN A 111 -2.34 17.30 -12.46
C ASN A 111 -3.04 16.55 -11.31
N ALA A 112 -4.37 16.45 -11.35
CA ALA A 112 -5.14 15.70 -10.35
C ALA A 112 -4.58 14.28 -10.15
N PHE A 113 -4.08 14.04 -8.95
CA PHE A 113 -3.33 12.86 -8.55
C PHE A 113 -4.26 11.78 -7.98
N GLU A 114 -3.97 10.51 -8.28
CA GLU A 114 -4.71 9.39 -7.69
C GLU A 114 -4.09 9.01 -6.34
N GLY A 115 -4.67 9.52 -5.26
CA GLY A 115 -4.28 9.18 -3.89
C GLY A 115 -4.49 7.70 -3.53
N PRO A 116 -5.67 7.08 -3.76
CA PRO A 116 -5.93 5.70 -3.34
C PRO A 116 -4.87 4.70 -3.83
N GLU A 117 -4.25 4.01 -2.87
CA GLU A 117 -3.13 3.12 -3.17
C GLU A 117 -3.56 1.70 -3.56
N LYS A 118 -2.60 1.02 -4.17
CA LYS A 118 -2.54 -0.41 -4.43
C LYS A 118 -1.55 -1.00 -3.44
N LEU A 119 -2.00 -1.92 -2.61
CA LEU A 119 -1.19 -2.61 -1.61
C LEU A 119 -1.01 -4.07 -2.03
N LEU A 120 0.25 -4.51 -2.10
CA LEU A 120 0.62 -5.90 -2.35
C LEU A 120 1.48 -6.37 -1.20
N GLU A 121 1.09 -7.49 -0.61
CA GLU A 121 1.86 -8.19 0.41
C GLU A 121 2.05 -9.64 -0.01
N VAL A 122 3.32 -10.06 -0.10
CA VAL A 122 3.72 -11.39 -0.57
C VAL A 122 4.56 -12.05 0.51
N TRP A 123 4.05 -13.14 1.05
CA TRP A 123 4.71 -13.98 2.03
C TRP A 123 5.33 -15.17 1.31
N PHE A 124 6.61 -15.44 1.54
CA PHE A 124 7.29 -16.63 1.05
C PHE A 124 7.46 -17.70 2.13
N SER A 125 7.36 -17.30 3.40
CA SER A 125 7.24 -18.22 4.53
C SER A 125 6.34 -17.62 5.62
N PRO A 126 5.84 -18.44 6.58
CA PRO A 126 4.87 -18.00 7.59
C PRO A 126 5.43 -17.04 8.65
N SER A 127 6.75 -17.01 8.84
CA SER A 127 7.41 -16.17 9.85
C SER A 127 8.92 -16.06 9.53
N PRO A 128 9.64 -15.10 10.15
CA PRO A 128 11.09 -14.96 9.96
C PRO A 128 11.88 -16.15 10.52
N ASP A 129 11.33 -16.88 11.50
CA ASP A 129 11.94 -18.08 12.08
C ASP A 129 11.61 -19.36 11.28
N ALA A 130 10.69 -19.29 10.32
CA ALA A 130 10.14 -20.42 9.58
C ALA A 130 10.51 -20.38 8.08
N LEU A 131 11.72 -19.93 7.73
CA LEU A 131 12.16 -19.83 6.33
C LEU A 131 12.27 -21.19 5.60
N GLY A 132 12.21 -22.31 6.34
CA GLY A 132 12.09 -23.66 5.77
C GLY A 132 13.27 -24.04 4.88
N ASP A 133 12.97 -24.37 3.61
CA ASP A 133 13.95 -24.76 2.58
C ASP A 133 14.71 -23.58 1.95
N CYS A 134 14.63 -22.39 2.54
CA CYS A 134 15.35 -21.21 2.05
C CYS A 134 16.87 -21.38 2.19
N SER A 135 17.61 -21.26 1.09
CA SER A 135 19.07 -21.37 1.10
C SER A 135 19.77 -20.14 1.68
N GLU A 136 19.08 -18.99 1.73
CA GLU A 136 19.59 -17.74 2.28
C GLU A 136 19.06 -17.53 3.71
N PRO A 137 19.93 -17.45 4.74
CA PRO A 137 19.48 -17.35 6.14
C PRO A 137 18.66 -16.11 6.48
N THR A 138 18.83 -15.02 5.73
CA THR A 138 18.08 -13.76 5.91
C THR A 138 16.99 -13.58 4.85
N GLY A 139 16.71 -14.61 4.04
CA GLY A 139 15.66 -14.61 3.03
C GLY A 139 15.75 -13.41 2.08
N LEU A 140 14.65 -12.67 1.93
CA LEU A 140 14.59 -11.52 1.02
C LEU A 140 15.51 -10.36 1.41
N LYS A 141 15.95 -10.27 2.68
CA LYS A 141 16.92 -9.24 3.10
C LYS A 141 18.32 -9.50 2.58
N ALA A 142 18.63 -10.72 2.11
CA ALA A 142 19.89 -11.00 1.43
C ALA A 142 19.97 -10.33 0.03
N VAL A 143 18.83 -9.91 -0.52
CA VAL A 143 18.74 -9.33 -1.86
C VAL A 143 19.35 -7.92 -1.88
N PRO A 144 20.34 -7.65 -2.75
CA PRO A 144 20.93 -6.32 -2.85
C PRO A 144 19.90 -5.24 -3.26
N ALA A 145 19.98 -4.06 -2.64
CA ALA A 145 19.10 -2.93 -2.93
C ALA A 145 19.04 -2.54 -4.41
N GLU A 146 20.15 -2.68 -5.16
CA GLU A 146 20.19 -2.42 -6.60
C GLU A 146 19.25 -3.34 -7.40
N ILE A 147 19.09 -4.59 -6.98
CA ILE A 147 18.16 -5.52 -7.63
C ILE A 147 16.72 -5.05 -7.39
N TRP A 148 16.40 -4.60 -6.18
CA TRP A 148 15.09 -4.02 -5.89
C TRP A 148 14.84 -2.73 -6.68
N LYS A 149 15.82 -1.86 -6.83
CA LYS A 149 15.72 -0.65 -7.68
C LYS A 149 15.36 -1.02 -9.12
N THR A 150 16.00 -2.04 -9.70
CA THR A 150 15.63 -2.49 -11.06
C THR A 150 14.20 -2.99 -11.16
N MET A 151 13.66 -3.62 -10.11
CA MET A 151 12.26 -4.05 -10.07
C MET A 151 11.31 -2.86 -9.95
N LEU A 152 11.62 -1.90 -9.07
CA LEU A 152 10.83 -0.68 -8.87
C LEU A 152 10.81 0.19 -10.13
N ASP A 153 11.90 0.23 -10.89
CA ASP A 153 11.96 0.91 -12.19
C ASP A 153 10.97 0.33 -13.21
N LEU A 154 10.66 -0.98 -13.17
CA LEU A 154 9.66 -1.59 -14.06
C LEU A 154 8.25 -1.05 -13.82
N VAL A 155 7.96 -0.65 -12.58
CA VAL A 155 6.65 -0.10 -12.21
C VAL A 155 6.65 1.44 -12.19
N ASN A 156 7.77 2.09 -12.52
CA ASN A 156 8.00 3.54 -12.46
C ASN A 156 8.03 4.11 -11.04
N CYS A 157 8.52 3.34 -10.07
CA CYS A 157 8.80 3.83 -8.73
C CYS A 157 10.30 4.07 -8.57
N LYS A 158 10.67 5.19 -7.94
CA LYS A 158 12.07 5.50 -7.61
C LYS A 158 12.28 5.43 -6.11
N VAL A 159 13.41 4.86 -5.70
CA VAL A 159 13.82 4.88 -4.28
C VAL A 159 14.39 6.26 -3.96
N LEU A 160 13.81 6.92 -2.95
CA LEU A 160 14.30 8.18 -2.38
C LEU A 160 15.34 7.89 -1.30
N SER A 161 15.00 6.99 -0.39
CA SER A 161 15.84 6.59 0.73
C SER A 161 15.54 5.18 1.23
N ILE A 162 16.47 4.63 2.01
CA ILE A 162 16.36 3.30 2.61
C ILE A 162 16.78 3.40 4.08
N VAL A 163 15.92 2.93 4.98
CA VAL A 163 16.23 2.69 6.40
C VAL A 163 16.39 1.20 6.63
N GLU A 164 17.62 0.79 6.93
CA GLU A 164 17.93 -0.60 7.27
C GLU A 164 17.77 -0.83 8.78
N SER A 165 17.20 -1.99 9.13
CA SER A 165 17.08 -2.46 10.51
C SER A 165 17.38 -3.96 10.59
N GLU A 166 17.30 -4.56 11.78
CA GLU A 166 17.56 -5.98 11.95
C GLU A 166 16.51 -6.85 11.22
N ASP A 167 15.22 -6.55 11.38
CA ASP A 167 14.14 -7.39 10.84
C ASP A 167 13.52 -6.86 9.55
N VAL A 168 13.65 -5.56 9.24
CA VAL A 168 13.00 -4.95 8.07
C VAL A 168 13.86 -3.86 7.43
N ASP A 169 13.92 -3.87 6.10
CA ASP A 169 14.46 -2.76 5.33
C ASP A 169 13.29 -1.95 4.74
N ALA A 170 13.19 -0.68 5.11
CA ALA A 170 12.13 0.21 4.70
C ALA A 170 12.61 1.16 3.59
N TYR A 171 12.00 1.05 2.42
CA TYR A 171 12.30 1.85 1.24
C TYR A 171 11.24 2.94 1.11
N LEU A 172 11.64 4.20 1.27
CA LEU A 172 10.80 5.34 0.93
C LEU A 172 10.94 5.59 -0.57
N LEU A 173 9.81 5.57 -1.27
CA LEU A 173 9.76 5.71 -2.72
C LEU A 173 9.15 7.07 -3.10
N SER A 174 9.30 7.45 -4.37
CA SER A 174 8.58 8.56 -4.97
C SER A 174 7.07 8.31 -4.85
N GLU A 175 6.46 8.91 -3.81
CA GLU A 175 5.04 8.81 -3.44
C GLU A 175 4.58 7.42 -2.99
N SER A 176 5.48 6.52 -2.56
CA SER A 176 5.15 5.11 -2.32
C SER A 176 6.07 4.51 -1.25
N SER A 177 5.80 3.27 -0.83
CA SER A 177 6.63 2.59 0.18
C SER A 177 6.79 1.11 -0.12
N MET A 178 7.96 0.57 0.25
CA MET A 178 8.22 -0.86 0.20
C MET A 178 8.95 -1.32 1.46
N PHE A 179 8.52 -2.44 2.04
CA PHE A 179 9.12 -3.03 3.24
C PHE A 179 9.55 -4.45 2.92
N VAL A 180 10.82 -4.77 3.23
CA VAL A 180 11.42 -6.07 2.96
C VAL A 180 11.80 -6.73 4.28
N PHE A 181 11.08 -7.79 4.63
CA PHE A 181 11.37 -8.70 5.75
C PHE A 181 12.02 -9.98 5.20
N PRO A 182 12.64 -10.83 6.04
CA PRO A 182 13.19 -12.10 5.58
C PRO A 182 12.15 -12.97 4.86
N HIS A 183 10.93 -13.02 5.41
CA HIS A 183 9.84 -13.92 5.01
C HIS A 183 8.77 -13.27 4.12
N LYS A 184 8.67 -11.94 4.09
CA LYS A 184 7.61 -11.23 3.37
C LYS A 184 8.08 -9.90 2.77
N LEU A 185 7.37 -9.46 1.74
CA LEU A 185 7.56 -8.17 1.10
C LEU A 185 6.22 -7.44 0.99
N ILE A 186 6.23 -6.16 1.34
CA ILE A 186 5.08 -5.27 1.22
C ILE A 186 5.46 -4.16 0.24
N LEU A 187 4.64 -3.94 -0.77
CA LEU A 187 4.79 -2.86 -1.75
C LEU A 187 3.48 -2.11 -1.86
N LYS A 188 3.51 -0.83 -1.51
CA LYS A 188 2.36 0.07 -1.56
C LYS A 188 2.65 1.19 -2.55
N THR A 189 1.78 1.34 -3.54
CA THR A 189 1.96 2.33 -4.61
C THR A 189 0.70 3.11 -4.91
N CYS A 190 0.86 4.38 -5.26
CA CYS A 190 -0.22 5.30 -5.59
C CYS A 190 -0.21 5.68 -7.08
N GLY A 191 -1.01 6.67 -7.46
CA GLY A 191 -1.00 7.23 -8.81
C GLY A 191 -1.45 6.23 -9.87
N THR A 192 -0.78 6.26 -11.02
CA THR A 192 -1.04 5.35 -12.16
C THR A 192 -0.04 4.20 -12.27
N THR A 193 0.74 3.98 -11.21
CA THR A 193 1.73 2.91 -11.08
C THR A 193 1.10 1.54 -11.32
N THR A 194 1.75 0.72 -12.13
CA THR A 194 1.25 -0.61 -12.52
C THR A 194 1.85 -1.71 -11.64
N LEU A 195 1.53 -1.67 -10.35
CA LEU A 195 2.09 -2.54 -9.31
C LEU A 195 2.13 -4.03 -9.70
N LEU A 196 1.03 -4.57 -10.25
CA LEU A 196 0.94 -6.01 -10.55
C LEU A 196 1.84 -6.44 -11.71
N CYS A 197 2.35 -5.50 -12.50
CA CYS A 197 3.37 -5.80 -13.52
C CYS A 197 4.74 -6.14 -12.89
N GLY A 198 5.02 -5.66 -11.68
CA GLY A 198 6.27 -5.95 -10.95
C GLY A 198 6.25 -7.30 -10.23
N LEU A 199 5.07 -7.84 -9.90
CA LEU A 199 4.91 -9.07 -9.13
C LEU A 199 5.67 -10.28 -9.71
N PRO A 200 5.61 -10.58 -11.03
CA PRO A 200 6.40 -11.66 -11.61
C PRO A 200 7.91 -11.52 -11.35
N ARG A 201 8.43 -10.29 -11.41
CA ARG A 201 9.84 -10.00 -11.12
C ARG A 201 10.16 -10.15 -9.63
N ILE A 202 9.23 -9.80 -8.73
CA ILE A 202 9.38 -10.03 -7.28
C ILE A 202 9.53 -11.52 -7.00
N LEU A 203 8.67 -12.37 -7.59
CA LEU A 203 8.74 -13.83 -7.41
C LEU A 203 10.05 -14.42 -7.96
N GLU A 204 10.55 -13.89 -9.07
CA GLU A 204 11.85 -14.27 -9.63
C GLU A 204 13.02 -13.87 -8.73
N ILE A 205 13.00 -12.64 -8.18
CA ILE A 205 14.03 -12.16 -7.26
C ILE A 205 14.10 -13.03 -6.00
N ALA A 206 12.95 -13.41 -5.45
CA ALA A 206 12.88 -14.26 -4.27
C ALA A 206 13.58 -15.61 -4.47
N THR A 207 13.49 -16.22 -5.66
CA THR A 207 14.22 -17.47 -5.95
C THR A 207 15.69 -17.26 -6.32
N LEU A 208 16.02 -16.20 -7.08
CA LEU A 208 17.38 -15.98 -7.57
C LEU A 208 18.32 -15.42 -6.52
N PHE A 209 17.82 -14.57 -5.64
CA PHE A 209 18.61 -13.79 -4.68
C PHE A 209 18.13 -13.95 -3.25
N GLY A 210 16.85 -14.27 -3.04
CA GLY A 210 16.27 -14.46 -1.71
C GLY A 210 16.35 -15.89 -1.18
N GLY A 211 16.91 -16.84 -1.94
CA GLY A 211 17.13 -18.22 -1.52
C GLY A 211 15.89 -19.12 -1.50
N TYR A 212 14.72 -18.63 -1.93
CA TYR A 212 13.48 -19.42 -1.87
C TYR A 212 13.40 -20.52 -2.94
N PRO A 213 12.65 -21.62 -2.67
CA PRO A 213 12.58 -22.77 -3.56
C PRO A 213 12.23 -22.41 -5.00
N ARG A 214 13.08 -22.87 -5.93
CA ARG A 214 12.92 -22.63 -7.36
C ARG A 214 11.78 -23.45 -7.93
N GLN A 215 10.82 -22.78 -8.56
CA GLN A 215 9.78 -23.39 -9.39
C GLN A 215 9.79 -22.82 -10.80
N THR A 216 9.10 -23.49 -11.72
CA THR A 216 8.89 -22.98 -13.09
C THR A 216 7.95 -21.79 -13.01
N ALA A 217 8.35 -20.65 -13.57
CA ALA A 217 7.50 -19.46 -13.56
C ALA A 217 6.25 -19.64 -14.42
N PRO A 218 5.12 -19.00 -14.05
CA PRO A 218 4.01 -18.79 -14.96
C PRO A 218 4.47 -18.13 -16.26
N PRO A 219 3.79 -18.37 -17.40
CA PRO A 219 4.16 -17.80 -18.70
C PRO A 219 4.28 -16.26 -18.63
N ASN A 220 5.51 -15.76 -18.62
CA ASN A 220 5.82 -14.34 -18.62
C ASN A 220 7.11 -14.08 -19.42
N PRO A 221 7.12 -13.14 -20.39
CA PRO A 221 8.30 -12.87 -21.20
C PRO A 221 9.55 -12.54 -20.34
N GLY A 222 10.60 -13.34 -20.49
CA GLY A 222 11.89 -13.10 -19.83
C GLY A 222 12.04 -13.68 -18.43
N ILE A 223 10.98 -14.25 -17.84
CA ILE A 223 11.02 -14.86 -16.50
C ILE A 223 10.78 -16.36 -16.64
N LEU A 224 11.79 -17.16 -16.26
CA LEU A 224 11.75 -18.63 -16.38
C LEU A 224 11.53 -19.33 -15.04
N VAL A 225 11.92 -18.67 -13.95
CA VAL A 225 11.88 -19.21 -12.60
C VAL A 225 11.20 -18.24 -11.66
N ALA A 226 10.49 -18.78 -10.66
CA ALA A 226 9.82 -18.02 -9.64
C ALA A 226 9.76 -18.83 -8.35
N ALA A 227 9.78 -18.15 -7.21
CA ALA A 227 9.41 -18.75 -5.93
C ALA A 227 7.87 -18.76 -5.82
N ALA A 228 7.30 -19.91 -5.45
CA ALA A 228 5.90 -19.95 -5.06
C ALA A 228 5.76 -19.30 -3.68
N PRO A 229 4.91 -18.27 -3.53
CA PRO A 229 4.71 -17.66 -2.24
C PRO A 229 3.97 -18.62 -1.30
N TYR A 230 4.22 -18.49 0.00
CA TYR A 230 3.37 -19.05 1.02
C TYR A 230 1.97 -18.44 0.93
N ARG A 231 1.88 -17.12 0.80
CA ARG A 231 0.59 -16.41 0.73
C ARG A 231 0.70 -15.07 0.03
N VAL A 232 -0.38 -14.65 -0.63
CA VAL A 232 -0.45 -13.35 -1.32
C VAL A 232 -1.70 -12.61 -0.90
N PHE A 233 -1.54 -11.32 -0.62
CA PHE A 233 -2.62 -10.36 -0.41
C PHE A 233 -2.44 -9.22 -1.41
N TYR A 234 -3.52 -8.87 -2.09
CA TYR A 234 -3.59 -7.68 -2.93
C TYR A 234 -4.86 -6.93 -2.60
N SER A 235 -4.73 -5.66 -2.26
CA SER A 235 -5.88 -4.86 -1.89
C SER A 235 -5.78 -3.42 -2.38
N ARG A 236 -6.93 -2.77 -2.42
CA ARG A 236 -7.03 -1.33 -2.67
C ARG A 236 -8.41 -0.80 -2.33
N LYS A 237 -8.46 0.48 -1.99
CA LYS A 237 -9.70 1.25 -2.00
C LYS A 237 -10.22 1.43 -3.44
N ASN A 238 -11.50 1.73 -3.58
CA ASN A 238 -12.03 2.24 -4.85
C ASN A 238 -11.31 3.54 -5.26
N PHE A 239 -10.93 3.64 -6.53
CA PHE A 239 -10.21 4.79 -7.08
C PHE A 239 -11.12 6.03 -7.16
N LEU A 240 -10.50 7.21 -7.06
CA LEU A 240 -11.11 8.48 -7.46
C LEU A 240 -11.12 8.62 -8.98
N PHE A 241 -10.06 8.18 -9.67
CA PHE A 241 -9.93 8.31 -11.13
C PHE A 241 -9.72 6.96 -11.84
N PRO A 242 -10.67 6.01 -11.74
CA PRO A 242 -10.51 4.66 -12.30
C PRO A 242 -10.17 4.66 -13.81
N ASP A 243 -10.73 5.59 -14.58
CA ASP A 243 -10.47 5.70 -16.03
C ASP A 243 -9.02 6.08 -16.39
N ARG A 244 -8.24 6.59 -15.44
CA ARG A 244 -6.83 6.95 -15.64
C ARG A 244 -5.86 5.80 -15.37
N GLN A 245 -6.35 4.72 -14.75
CA GLN A 245 -5.52 3.58 -14.39
C GLN A 245 -5.02 2.82 -15.63
N ARG A 246 -3.88 2.15 -15.47
CA ARG A 246 -3.15 1.50 -16.57
C ARG A 246 -2.90 0.03 -16.30
N GLY A 247 -2.54 -0.69 -17.37
CA GLY A 247 -2.23 -2.12 -17.27
C GLY A 247 -3.41 -2.92 -16.70
N PRO A 248 -3.18 -3.86 -15.77
CA PRO A 248 -4.25 -4.64 -15.16
C PRO A 248 -5.15 -3.82 -14.23
N HIS A 249 -4.76 -2.60 -13.84
CA HIS A 249 -5.49 -1.81 -12.83
C HIS A 249 -6.70 -1.02 -13.35
N ARG A 250 -7.10 -1.26 -14.60
CA ARG A 250 -8.24 -0.57 -15.23
C ARG A 250 -9.58 -0.99 -14.65
N SER A 251 -9.66 -2.20 -14.10
CA SER A 251 -10.84 -2.69 -13.43
C SER A 251 -10.47 -3.78 -12.43
N TRP A 252 -11.29 -3.96 -11.39
CA TRP A 252 -11.10 -5.05 -10.43
C TRP A 252 -11.06 -6.43 -11.11
N ARG A 253 -11.85 -6.61 -12.18
CA ARG A 253 -11.84 -7.86 -12.96
C ARG A 253 -10.49 -8.12 -13.62
N ASP A 254 -9.86 -7.09 -14.16
CA ASP A 254 -8.57 -7.22 -14.84
C ASP A 254 -7.43 -7.50 -13.85
N GLU A 255 -7.52 -6.93 -12.64
CA GLU A 255 -6.58 -7.19 -11.53
C GLU A 255 -6.66 -8.65 -11.06
N VAL A 256 -7.89 -9.13 -10.79
CA VAL A 256 -8.12 -10.54 -10.43
C VAL A 256 -7.64 -11.48 -11.53
N TYR A 257 -7.96 -11.18 -12.79
CA TYR A 257 -7.49 -11.98 -13.93
C TYR A 257 -5.96 -12.00 -14.06
N ALA A 258 -5.28 -10.91 -13.74
CA ALA A 258 -3.82 -10.87 -13.72
C ALA A 258 -3.22 -11.73 -12.59
N LEU A 259 -3.86 -11.74 -11.42
CA LEU A 259 -3.44 -12.54 -10.27
C LEU A 259 -3.72 -14.04 -10.47
N ASP A 260 -4.88 -14.42 -10.99
CA ASP A 260 -5.25 -15.83 -11.29
C ASP A 260 -4.33 -16.46 -12.35
N LYS A 261 -3.70 -15.65 -13.20
CA LYS A 261 -2.65 -16.13 -14.13
C LYS A 261 -1.36 -16.52 -13.43
N LEU A 262 -1.11 -16.01 -12.24
CA LEU A 262 0.10 -16.28 -11.46
C LEU A 262 -0.15 -17.34 -10.40
N PHE A 263 -1.32 -17.35 -9.76
CA PHE A 263 -1.62 -18.19 -8.60
C PHE A 263 -2.87 -19.05 -8.79
N GLN A 264 -2.90 -20.18 -8.11
CA GLN A 264 -4.07 -21.04 -7.99
C GLN A 264 -4.81 -20.78 -6.69
N GLY A 265 -6.14 -21.00 -6.68
CA GLY A 265 -6.93 -20.89 -5.45
C GLY A 265 -7.11 -19.46 -4.94
N GLY A 266 -6.93 -18.46 -5.82
CA GLY A 266 -7.22 -17.06 -5.51
C GLY A 266 -8.68 -16.83 -5.15
N SER A 267 -8.91 -16.02 -4.12
CA SER A 267 -10.23 -15.57 -3.69
C SER A 267 -10.32 -14.05 -3.72
N ALA A 268 -11.33 -13.52 -4.41
CA ALA A 268 -11.53 -12.08 -4.59
C ALA A 268 -12.83 -11.61 -3.90
N TYR A 269 -12.72 -10.52 -3.15
CA TYR A 269 -13.79 -9.93 -2.34
C TYR A 269 -13.90 -8.43 -2.64
N MET A 270 -15.11 -7.92 -2.43
CA MET A 270 -15.39 -6.49 -2.39
C MET A 270 -16.18 -6.25 -1.10
N ILE A 271 -15.65 -5.39 -0.26
CA ILE A 271 -16.11 -5.16 1.10
C ILE A 271 -16.56 -3.71 1.20
N GLY A 272 -17.80 -3.49 1.61
CA GLY A 272 -18.44 -2.18 1.61
C GLY A 272 -19.53 -2.05 0.54
N LYS A 273 -19.99 -0.82 0.30
CA LYS A 273 -21.10 -0.54 -0.61
C LYS A 273 -20.60 -0.46 -2.04
N MET A 274 -21.18 -1.25 -2.94
CA MET A 274 -20.88 -1.23 -4.39
C MET A 274 -21.00 0.16 -5.02
N ASN A 275 -21.96 0.94 -4.54
CA ASN A 275 -22.29 2.27 -5.03
C ASN A 275 -21.78 3.39 -4.11
N GLY A 276 -20.82 3.08 -3.23
CA GLY A 276 -20.23 4.03 -2.30
C GLY A 276 -18.80 3.62 -1.96
N GLU A 277 -18.40 3.90 -0.72
CA GLU A 277 -17.07 3.54 -0.22
C GLU A 277 -16.95 2.02 -0.08
N HIS A 278 -15.94 1.47 -0.73
CA HIS A 278 -15.63 0.05 -0.66
C HIS A 278 -14.14 -0.20 -0.85
N TRP A 279 -13.75 -1.42 -0.51
CA TRP A 279 -12.38 -1.90 -0.53
C TRP A 279 -12.35 -3.27 -1.19
N TYR A 280 -11.39 -3.46 -2.08
CA TYR A 280 -11.18 -4.69 -2.81
C TYR A 280 -10.06 -5.50 -2.18
N LEU A 281 -10.25 -6.81 -2.14
CA LEU A 281 -9.27 -7.76 -1.61
C LEU A 281 -9.18 -8.98 -2.49
N TYR A 282 -7.97 -9.34 -2.86
CA TYR A 282 -7.62 -10.64 -3.38
C TYR A 282 -6.67 -11.29 -2.38
N LEU A 283 -6.92 -12.54 -2.02
CA LEU A 283 -5.97 -13.33 -1.25
C LEU A 283 -5.90 -14.78 -1.73
N THR A 284 -4.79 -15.44 -1.42
CA THR A 284 -4.65 -16.89 -1.56
C THR A 284 -4.75 -17.57 -0.22
N GLU A 285 -5.05 -18.87 -0.25
CA GLU A 285 -4.81 -19.76 0.90
C GLU A 285 -3.29 -19.90 1.16
N PRO A 286 -2.89 -20.30 2.37
CA PRO A 286 -1.53 -20.74 2.68
C PRO A 286 -1.00 -21.81 1.72
N TYR A 287 0.30 -21.78 1.45
CA TYR A 287 1.00 -22.67 0.51
C TYR A 287 0.44 -22.61 -0.93
N THR A 288 0.16 -21.41 -1.41
CA THR A 288 -0.36 -21.22 -2.77
C THR A 288 0.61 -21.73 -3.85
N ALA A 289 0.06 -22.34 -4.90
CA ALA A 289 0.83 -22.84 -6.04
C ALA A 289 0.82 -21.83 -7.21
N LEU A 290 1.89 -21.84 -8.00
CA LEU A 290 1.97 -21.07 -9.24
C LEU A 290 1.12 -21.70 -10.36
N THR A 291 0.65 -20.89 -11.30
CA THR A 291 -0.11 -21.33 -12.49
C THR A 291 0.82 -21.48 -13.72
N PRO A 292 0.77 -22.58 -14.50
CA PRO A 292 -0.01 -23.79 -14.30
C PRO A 292 0.61 -24.70 -13.21
N PRO A 293 -0.15 -25.64 -12.63
CA PRO A 293 0.39 -26.55 -11.63
C PRO A 293 1.55 -27.34 -12.21
N ALA A 294 2.57 -27.59 -11.38
CA ALA A 294 3.59 -28.58 -11.70
C ALA A 294 2.89 -29.88 -12.11
N SER A 295 3.25 -30.44 -13.26
CA SER A 295 2.63 -31.67 -13.78
C SER A 295 2.62 -32.74 -12.68
N PRO A 296 1.53 -33.53 -12.53
CA PRO A 296 1.47 -34.53 -11.47
C PRO A 296 2.68 -35.47 -11.56
N GLN A 297 3.35 -35.68 -10.43
CA GLN A 297 4.38 -36.71 -10.32
C GLN A 297 3.76 -38.06 -10.71
N SER A 298 4.20 -38.60 -11.86
CA SER A 298 3.96 -39.95 -12.41
C SER A 298 2.60 -40.60 -12.13
N MET A 299 1.84 -40.78 -13.21
CA MET A 299 0.69 -41.70 -13.36
C MET A 299 1.09 -43.19 -13.24
N ASP A 300 1.83 -43.58 -12.19
CA ASP A 300 2.14 -44.98 -11.84
C ASP A 300 1.46 -45.40 -10.54
N SER A 301 0.27 -44.86 -10.27
CA SER A 301 -0.64 -45.43 -9.26
C SER A 301 -1.65 -46.35 -9.96
N PRO A 302 -1.62 -47.68 -9.72
CA PRO A 302 -2.54 -48.59 -10.37
C PRO A 302 -3.95 -48.37 -9.83
N GLY A 303 -4.89 -48.06 -10.75
CA GLY A 303 -6.33 -48.31 -10.65
C GLY A 303 -7.06 -47.77 -9.41
N THR A 304 -8.01 -46.85 -9.62
CA THR A 304 -8.95 -46.42 -8.58
C THR A 304 -9.82 -47.60 -8.10
N GLU A 305 -9.37 -48.33 -7.07
CA GLU A 305 -10.26 -49.18 -6.28
C GLU A 305 -11.06 -48.29 -5.34
N THR A 306 -12.39 -48.34 -5.46
CA THR A 306 -13.30 -47.78 -4.46
C THR A 306 -13.14 -48.55 -3.15
N LYS A 307 -12.23 -48.09 -2.28
CA LYS A 307 -12.17 -48.53 -0.88
C LYS A 307 -12.96 -47.56 -0.03
N VAL A 308 -14.00 -48.08 0.61
CA VAL A 308 -14.67 -47.39 1.72
C VAL A 308 -13.63 -47.22 2.83
N LEU A 309 -13.19 -45.97 3.05
CA LEU A 309 -12.20 -45.63 4.07
C LEU A 309 -12.86 -45.68 5.45
N ASN A 310 -12.62 -46.78 6.18
CA ASN A 310 -12.56 -46.69 7.63
C ASN A 310 -11.18 -46.13 7.98
N LEU A 311 -11.13 -44.85 8.30
CA LEU A 311 -9.90 -44.12 8.59
C LEU A 311 -9.35 -44.51 9.98
N PRO A 312 -8.12 -45.06 10.10
CA PRO A 312 -7.42 -45.09 11.37
C PRO A 312 -6.86 -43.70 11.67
N SER A 313 -7.06 -43.21 12.89
CA SER A 313 -6.77 -41.85 13.37
C SER A 313 -5.29 -41.41 13.36
N SER A 314 -4.37 -42.09 12.68
CA SER A 314 -2.92 -41.79 12.73
C SER A 314 -2.32 -41.20 11.44
N LEU A 315 -3.12 -40.92 10.41
CA LEU A 315 -2.66 -40.27 9.15
C LEU A 315 -3.18 -38.84 8.97
N LEU A 316 -3.93 -38.31 9.94
CA LEU A 316 -4.36 -36.91 9.97
C LEU A 316 -3.32 -35.98 10.61
N THR A 317 -2.27 -36.53 11.21
CA THR A 317 -1.26 -35.76 11.96
C THR A 317 -0.18 -35.10 11.11
N ASP A 318 0.02 -35.50 9.84
CA ASP A 318 1.15 -35.00 9.02
C ASP A 318 0.77 -33.92 7.98
N ARG A 319 -0.52 -33.75 7.67
CA ARG A 319 -1.03 -32.61 6.86
C ARG A 319 -1.63 -31.48 7.70
N ALA A 320 -1.62 -31.65 9.02
CA ALA A 320 -2.21 -30.72 9.99
C ALA A 320 -1.15 -30.02 10.85
N SER A 321 0.10 -29.95 10.39
CA SER A 321 1.05 -28.95 10.90
C SER A 321 0.63 -27.59 10.35
N LYS A 322 -0.50 -27.05 10.82
CA LYS A 322 -0.91 -25.67 10.59
C LYS A 322 0.13 -24.79 11.28
N VAL A 323 1.10 -24.34 10.49
CA VAL A 323 2.09 -23.37 10.95
C VAL A 323 1.33 -22.09 11.27
N CYS A 324 1.44 -21.63 12.52
CA CYS A 324 0.87 -20.38 12.97
C CYS A 324 1.52 -19.26 12.15
N GLU A 325 0.76 -18.63 11.24
CA GLU A 325 1.00 -17.23 10.88
C GLU A 325 1.06 -16.51 12.23
N GLY A 326 2.16 -15.81 12.52
CA GLY A 326 2.42 -15.27 13.87
C GLY A 326 1.31 -14.34 14.39
N GLU A 327 1.58 -13.60 15.46
CA GLU A 327 0.69 -12.51 15.89
C GLU A 327 0.74 -11.33 14.89
N ASP A 328 0.34 -11.57 13.63
CA ASP A 328 0.32 -10.60 12.55
C ASP A 328 -0.97 -9.78 12.61
N GLU A 329 -0.81 -8.47 12.67
CA GLU A 329 -1.90 -7.51 12.71
C GLU A 329 -1.55 -6.40 11.72
N THR A 330 -2.50 -5.98 10.88
CA THR A 330 -2.32 -4.85 9.96
C THR A 330 -3.52 -3.94 10.02
N LEU A 331 -3.29 -2.67 10.37
CA LEU A 331 -4.28 -1.61 10.43
C LEU A 331 -4.03 -0.62 9.28
N GLU A 332 -5.04 -0.35 8.45
CA GLU A 332 -5.04 0.76 7.51
C GLU A 332 -6.16 1.77 7.83
N VAL A 333 -5.84 3.07 7.73
CA VAL A 333 -6.77 4.19 7.84
C VAL A 333 -6.67 5.00 6.55
N LEU A 334 -7.72 4.96 5.73
CA LEU A 334 -7.75 5.58 4.40
C LEU A 334 -8.70 6.77 4.43
N MET A 335 -8.15 7.96 4.28
CA MET A 335 -8.76 9.24 4.62
C MET A 335 -8.94 10.10 3.38
N THR A 336 -10.08 10.78 3.30
CA THR A 336 -10.43 11.59 2.14
C THR A 336 -11.23 12.83 2.57
N ASP A 337 -11.30 13.84 1.69
CA ASP A 337 -11.84 15.16 2.04
C ASP A 337 -11.10 15.74 3.26
N LEU A 338 -9.77 15.78 3.19
CA LEU A 338 -8.92 16.30 4.27
C LEU A 338 -9.30 17.76 4.59
N ASP A 339 -9.16 18.15 5.85
CA ASP A 339 -9.39 19.53 6.25
C ASP A 339 -8.37 20.46 5.58
N GLU A 340 -8.83 21.48 4.85
CA GLU A 340 -7.97 22.33 4.03
C GLU A 340 -6.94 23.12 4.86
N GLU A 341 -7.27 23.50 6.10
CA GLU A 341 -6.31 24.21 6.97
C GLU A 341 -5.23 23.28 7.49
N ASN A 342 -5.61 22.09 7.96
CA ASN A 342 -4.63 21.07 8.35
C ASN A 342 -3.79 20.59 7.15
N ALA A 343 -4.37 20.50 5.94
CA ALA A 343 -3.66 20.04 4.75
C ALA A 343 -2.53 20.98 4.29
N LYS A 344 -2.58 22.27 4.65
CA LYS A 344 -1.54 23.26 4.31
C LYS A 344 -0.15 22.86 4.81
N GLN A 345 -0.06 22.15 5.93
CA GLN A 345 1.23 21.70 6.49
C GLN A 345 2.02 20.75 5.56
N PHE A 346 1.37 20.20 4.53
CA PHE A 346 1.99 19.33 3.52
C PHE A 346 2.30 20.05 2.19
N TYR A 347 2.28 21.39 2.20
CA TYR A 347 2.77 22.23 1.09
C TYR A 347 4.17 22.77 1.41
N LEU A 348 4.99 22.90 0.37
CA LEU A 348 6.37 23.39 0.49
C LEU A 348 6.46 24.75 1.18
N ASP A 349 5.60 25.70 0.77
CA ASP A 349 5.60 27.07 1.29
C ASP A 349 5.36 27.12 2.81
N GLU A 350 4.38 26.36 3.30
CA GLU A 350 4.02 26.32 4.72
C GLU A 350 5.10 25.60 5.54
N ALA A 351 5.56 24.44 5.06
CA ALA A 351 6.61 23.68 5.73
C ALA A 351 7.91 24.49 5.86
N SER A 352 8.26 25.25 4.81
CA SER A 352 9.41 26.15 4.81
C SER A 352 9.24 27.29 5.82
N ALA A 353 8.05 27.90 5.89
CA ALA A 353 7.75 28.94 6.87
C ALA A 353 7.85 28.42 8.32
N VAL A 354 7.35 27.21 8.60
CA VAL A 354 7.47 26.56 9.90
C VAL A 354 8.93 26.27 10.25
N ALA A 355 9.72 25.79 9.29
CA ALA A 355 11.16 25.54 9.47
C ALA A 355 11.92 26.84 9.79
N GLU A 356 11.64 27.92 9.07
CA GLU A 356 12.21 29.24 9.34
C GLU A 356 11.83 29.78 10.72
N ALA A 357 10.57 29.65 11.13
CA ALA A 357 10.10 30.12 12.42
C ALA A 357 10.80 29.39 13.58
N ARG A 358 10.91 28.05 13.48
CA ARG A 358 11.67 27.24 14.45
C ARG A 358 13.12 27.71 14.51
N TYR A 359 13.75 27.95 13.37
CA TYR A 359 15.12 28.40 13.30
C TYR A 359 15.35 29.77 13.97
N ARG A 360 14.44 30.74 13.76
CA ARG A 360 14.52 32.05 14.43
C ARG A 360 14.36 31.95 15.94
N GLY A 361 13.46 31.09 16.43
CA GLY A 361 13.27 30.85 17.87
C GLY A 361 14.53 30.32 18.57
N PHE A 362 15.26 29.40 17.95
CA PHE A 362 16.54 28.92 18.49
C PHE A 362 17.62 30.01 18.56
N GLN A 363 17.60 30.99 17.66
CA GLN A 363 18.55 32.11 17.69
C GLN A 363 18.21 33.18 18.74
N SER A 364 16.94 33.31 19.14
CA SER A 364 16.57 34.20 20.24
C SER A 364 16.94 33.60 21.60
N ASP A 365 16.73 32.30 21.79
CA ASP A 365 17.06 31.61 23.05
C ASP A 365 18.58 31.59 23.29
N LYS A 366 19.39 31.38 22.25
CA LYS A 366 20.86 31.46 22.37
C LYS A 366 21.39 32.87 22.69
N ARG A 367 20.62 33.92 22.40
CA ARG A 367 21.01 35.31 22.68
C ARG A 367 20.66 35.75 24.11
N ASP A 368 19.73 35.06 24.78
CA ASP A 368 19.32 35.39 26.15
C ASP A 368 20.22 34.71 27.22
N ASP A 369 20.94 33.64 26.84
CA ASP A 369 21.88 32.93 27.73
C ASP A 369 23.34 33.46 27.69
N THR A 370 23.68 34.39 26.78
CA THR A 370 25.00 35.03 26.73
C THR A 370 24.93 36.47 27.22
N VAL A 371 25.00 36.66 28.55
CA VAL A 371 25.37 37.96 29.14
C VAL A 371 26.86 38.15 28.92
N ASP A 372 27.24 38.87 27.86
CA ASP A 372 28.63 39.12 27.50
C ASP A 372 29.27 40.15 28.45
N VAL A 373 29.77 39.67 29.59
CA VAL A 373 30.67 40.41 30.46
C VAL A 373 32.08 40.15 29.96
N PHE A 374 32.69 41.18 29.36
CA PHE A 374 34.05 41.23 28.80
C PHE A 374 34.21 40.77 27.34
N ASN A 375 34.21 41.72 26.40
CA ASN A 375 35.38 41.82 25.52
C ASN A 375 35.61 43.20 24.91
N THR A 376 36.82 43.71 25.14
CA THR A 376 37.47 44.82 24.43
C THR A 376 38.61 44.22 23.60
N GLY A 377 38.52 44.36 22.27
CA GLY A 377 39.67 44.58 21.40
C GLY A 377 40.38 43.37 20.75
N SER A 378 40.74 43.63 19.49
CA SER A 378 41.89 43.13 18.71
C SER A 378 41.69 41.93 17.79
N ASP A 379 42.02 42.20 16.52
CA ASP A 379 42.33 41.29 15.41
C ASP A 379 43.38 40.23 15.80
N ASP A 380 43.26 39.01 15.24
CA ASP A 380 44.34 38.39 14.47
C ASP A 380 43.85 37.18 13.64
N ASP A 381 44.44 37.03 12.45
CA ASP A 381 44.23 35.98 11.46
C ASP A 381 44.73 34.61 11.94
N LEU A 382 43.89 33.58 11.88
CA LEU A 382 44.33 32.18 11.81
C LEU A 382 43.53 31.42 10.75
N ALA A 383 44.24 31.10 9.67
CA ALA A 383 43.86 30.10 8.69
C ALA A 383 43.47 28.79 9.38
N SER A 384 42.27 28.28 9.10
CA SER A 384 41.90 26.89 9.35
C SER A 384 40.97 26.41 8.25
N GLU A 385 41.15 25.15 7.94
CA GLU A 385 40.84 24.49 6.68
C GLU A 385 39.35 24.47 6.34
N HIS A 386 39.08 24.32 5.05
CA HIS A 386 37.78 24.01 4.51
C HIS A 386 37.20 22.75 5.17
N GLU A 387 36.38 22.92 6.22
CA GLU A 387 35.36 21.93 6.56
C GLU A 387 34.03 22.38 5.98
N ALA A 388 33.78 21.87 4.77
CA ALA A 388 32.46 21.81 4.19
C ALA A 388 31.53 21.01 5.11
N TYR A 389 30.27 21.44 5.20
CA TYR A 389 29.20 20.70 5.86
C TYR A 389 29.18 19.22 5.41
N PRO A 390 28.77 18.26 6.29
CA PRO A 390 28.65 16.88 5.88
C PRO A 390 27.68 16.77 4.72
N THR A 391 28.13 16.15 3.64
CA THR A 391 27.35 15.80 2.45
C THR A 391 26.17 14.85 2.76
N GLU A 392 25.94 14.52 4.02
CA GLU A 392 25.18 13.38 4.56
C GLU A 392 23.79 13.72 5.13
N LEU A 393 23.37 14.99 5.10
CA LEU A 393 21.95 15.35 5.19
C LEU A 393 21.37 15.48 3.77
N THR A 394 21.02 14.31 3.23
CA THR A 394 19.76 14.02 2.51
C THR A 394 18.94 15.24 2.03
N THR A 395 18.63 15.31 0.72
CA THR A 395 17.94 16.41 -0.02
C THR A 395 16.95 17.30 0.76
N GLU A 396 16.76 18.57 0.34
CA GLU A 396 15.80 19.56 0.89
C GLU A 396 14.44 18.97 1.36
N GLY A 397 13.86 18.05 0.58
CA GLY A 397 12.61 17.37 0.93
C GLY A 397 12.64 16.53 2.21
N HIS A 398 13.76 15.89 2.58
CA HIS A 398 13.87 15.10 3.82
C HIS A 398 13.96 15.98 5.07
N ALA A 399 14.68 17.09 4.98
CA ALA A 399 14.79 18.06 6.07
C ALA A 399 13.41 18.65 6.39
N LEU A 400 12.68 19.07 5.35
CA LEU A 400 11.32 19.58 5.50
C LEU A 400 10.34 18.48 5.91
N GLY A 401 10.47 17.27 5.37
CA GLY A 401 9.68 16.11 5.77
C GLY A 401 9.79 15.82 7.28
N THR A 402 10.99 15.93 7.84
CA THR A 402 11.20 15.78 9.29
C THR A 402 10.48 16.89 10.09
N VAL A 403 10.58 18.14 9.64
CA VAL A 403 9.88 19.28 10.27
C VAL A 403 8.37 19.07 10.25
N VAL A 404 7.81 18.60 9.12
CA VAL A 404 6.39 18.32 8.97
C VAL A 404 5.97 17.17 9.89
N SER A 405 6.70 16.05 9.92
CA SER A 405 6.42 14.90 10.80
C SER A 405 6.33 15.32 12.28
N ASP A 406 7.25 16.17 12.72
CA ASP A 406 7.27 16.65 14.11
C ASP A 406 6.18 17.69 14.41
N SER A 407 5.88 18.58 13.45
CA SER A 407 4.90 19.65 13.66
C SER A 407 3.45 19.17 13.58
N CYS A 408 3.17 18.18 12.72
CA CYS A 408 1.83 17.64 12.56
C CYS A 408 1.45 16.60 13.61
N GLY A 409 2.42 16.11 14.40
CA GLY A 409 2.22 15.09 15.43
C GLY A 409 2.42 13.65 14.95
N LEU A 410 2.85 13.43 13.71
CA LEU A 410 3.12 12.07 13.20
C LEU A 410 4.21 11.36 14.02
N SER A 411 5.24 12.11 14.45
CA SER A 411 6.32 11.60 15.31
C SER A 411 5.84 11.09 16.68
N ASP A 412 4.65 11.50 17.12
CA ASP A 412 4.06 11.11 18.40
C ASP A 412 3.09 9.92 18.28
N VAL A 413 2.87 9.39 17.06
CA VAL A 413 2.05 8.18 16.88
C VAL A 413 2.74 6.98 17.52
N TYR A 414 4.05 6.83 17.39
CA TYR A 414 4.84 5.83 18.12
C TYR A 414 6.04 6.51 18.78
N PRO A 415 5.87 7.09 19.98
CA PRO A 415 6.87 7.98 20.56
C PRO A 415 8.09 7.19 21.04
N LYS A 416 9.28 7.79 20.89
CA LYS A 416 10.57 7.22 21.34
C LYS A 416 10.61 6.86 22.82
N SER A 417 9.78 7.50 23.65
CA SER A 417 9.66 7.17 25.08
C SER A 417 9.05 5.79 25.33
N GLN A 418 8.35 5.23 24.34
CA GLN A 418 7.68 3.93 24.39
C GLN A 418 8.33 2.90 23.47
N TYR A 419 8.88 3.35 22.36
CA TYR A 419 9.55 2.56 21.33
C TYR A 419 10.97 3.11 21.16
N ALA A 420 11.89 2.64 22.01
CA ALA A 420 13.28 3.03 21.91
C ALA A 420 13.79 2.73 20.49
N ASP A 421 14.63 3.61 19.96
CA ASP A 421 15.17 3.50 18.60
C ASP A 421 14.16 3.52 17.46
N SER A 422 12.89 3.94 17.70
CA SER A 422 11.94 4.21 16.63
C SER A 422 12.48 5.28 15.67
N ARG A 423 12.38 5.02 14.36
CA ARG A 423 12.88 5.92 13.32
C ARG A 423 11.76 6.26 12.35
N ILE A 424 11.77 7.51 11.89
CA ILE A 424 10.86 7.99 10.86
C ILE A 424 11.74 8.59 9.77
N ASP A 425 11.55 8.09 8.56
CA ASP A 425 12.13 8.64 7.34
C ASP A 425 11.00 9.29 6.55
N ALA A 426 11.03 10.61 6.45
CA ALA A 426 9.96 11.43 5.89
C ALA A 426 10.49 12.30 4.77
N TYR A 427 9.64 12.56 3.78
CA TYR A 427 9.94 13.36 2.61
C TYR A 427 8.76 14.27 2.25
N LEU A 428 9.04 15.55 2.04
CA LEU A 428 8.09 16.53 1.51
C LEU A 428 8.36 16.77 0.02
N PHE A 429 7.31 16.67 -0.79
CA PHE A 429 7.36 16.85 -2.24
C PHE A 429 7.06 18.30 -2.65
N THR A 430 7.49 18.65 -3.86
CA THR A 430 7.29 19.96 -4.47
C THR A 430 6.23 19.88 -5.57
N PRO A 431 5.24 20.79 -5.63
CA PRO A 431 4.98 21.89 -4.69
C PRO A 431 4.32 21.44 -3.38
N CYS A 432 3.78 20.23 -3.33
CA CYS A 432 3.12 19.65 -2.17
C CYS A 432 3.10 18.13 -2.24
N GLY A 433 2.72 17.51 -1.11
CA GLY A 433 2.67 16.06 -0.94
C GLY A 433 3.66 15.60 0.11
N PHE A 434 3.36 14.50 0.78
CA PHE A 434 4.20 14.00 1.88
C PHE A 434 4.17 12.47 1.94
N SER A 435 5.33 11.87 2.16
CA SER A 435 5.45 10.44 2.42
C SER A 435 6.37 10.19 3.61
N ALA A 436 6.03 9.22 4.45
CA ALA A 436 6.88 8.80 5.56
C ALA A 436 6.82 7.29 5.80
N ASN A 437 7.95 6.72 6.19
CA ASN A 437 8.08 5.37 6.70
C ASN A 437 8.59 5.40 8.13
N GLY A 438 7.88 4.72 9.02
CA GLY A 438 8.32 4.43 10.37
C GLY A 438 8.88 3.02 10.46
N VAL A 439 10.02 2.88 11.13
CA VAL A 439 10.57 1.59 11.57
C VAL A 439 10.53 1.59 13.09
N ILE A 440 9.70 0.72 13.65
CA ILE A 440 9.29 0.71 15.05
C ILE A 440 9.74 -0.60 15.70
N PRO A 441 10.88 -0.62 16.41
CA PRO A 441 11.31 -1.79 17.15
C PRO A 441 10.24 -2.25 18.15
N ALA A 442 10.13 -3.55 18.37
CA ALA A 442 9.30 -4.08 19.44
C ALA A 442 9.73 -3.49 20.79
N ARG A 443 8.79 -3.43 21.74
CA ARG A 443 9.04 -2.82 23.05
C ARG A 443 9.98 -3.69 23.88
N GLU A 444 10.57 -3.13 24.94
CA GLU A 444 11.46 -3.88 25.83
C GLU A 444 10.79 -5.18 26.34
N GLY A 445 11.41 -6.32 26.00
CA GLY A 445 10.94 -7.65 26.37
C GLY A 445 10.18 -8.39 25.26
N GLU A 446 9.90 -7.74 24.14
CA GLU A 446 9.33 -8.33 22.93
C GLU A 446 10.38 -8.40 21.81
N LYS A 447 10.07 -9.12 20.73
CA LYS A 447 11.00 -9.34 19.61
C LYS A 447 10.37 -8.88 18.31
N GLY A 448 11.22 -8.46 17.39
CA GLY A 448 10.85 -8.06 16.04
C GLY A 448 10.85 -6.55 15.86
N THR A 449 10.63 -6.15 14.61
CA THR A 449 10.52 -4.74 14.20
C THR A 449 9.25 -4.60 13.37
N HIS A 450 8.48 -3.59 13.69
CA HIS A 450 7.25 -3.21 13.03
C HIS A 450 7.50 -2.01 12.11
N TYR A 451 6.50 -1.68 11.30
CA TYR A 451 6.52 -0.51 10.45
C TYR A 451 5.22 0.28 10.58
N PHE A 452 5.30 1.53 10.19
CA PHE A 452 4.14 2.26 9.71
C PHE A 452 4.50 3.01 8.42
N THR A 453 3.50 3.40 7.64
CA THR A 453 3.69 4.29 6.50
C THR A 453 2.53 5.27 6.34
N VAL A 454 2.83 6.46 5.82
CA VAL A 454 1.87 7.53 5.57
C VAL A 454 2.14 8.17 4.23
N HIS A 455 1.14 8.24 3.35
CA HIS A 455 1.21 9.00 2.09
C HIS A 455 0.07 10.03 2.05
N VAL A 456 0.38 11.24 1.58
CA VAL A 456 -0.53 12.39 1.61
C VAL A 456 -0.55 13.11 0.26
N THR A 457 -1.75 13.26 -0.28
CA THR A 457 -2.12 14.08 -1.44
C THR A 457 -3.00 15.23 -0.91
N PRO A 458 -2.45 16.42 -0.64
CA PRO A 458 -3.15 17.48 0.08
C PRO A 458 -4.06 18.36 -0.80
N GLU A 459 -4.08 18.17 -2.12
CA GLU A 459 -4.85 19.01 -3.05
C GLU A 459 -6.36 18.90 -2.80
N PRO A 460 -7.09 20.01 -2.57
CA PRO A 460 -8.50 19.96 -2.19
C PRO A 460 -9.42 19.20 -3.15
N ILE A 461 -9.10 19.20 -4.45
CA ILE A 461 -9.90 18.54 -5.49
C ILE A 461 -9.84 17.01 -5.44
N CYS A 462 -8.81 16.45 -4.81
CA CYS A 462 -8.55 15.01 -4.74
C CYS A 462 -7.86 14.62 -3.43
N SER A 463 -8.18 15.33 -2.34
CA SER A 463 -7.43 15.19 -1.09
C SER A 463 -7.56 13.80 -0.50
N TYR A 464 -6.41 13.20 -0.19
CA TYR A 464 -6.29 11.82 0.25
C TYR A 464 -5.10 11.68 1.20
N ALA A 465 -5.27 10.89 2.25
CA ALA A 465 -4.17 10.45 3.09
C ALA A 465 -4.37 8.99 3.47
N SER A 466 -3.28 8.24 3.55
CA SER A 466 -3.27 6.88 4.05
C SER A 466 -2.38 6.79 5.29
N PHE A 467 -2.75 5.90 6.20
CA PHE A 467 -1.89 5.46 7.28
C PHE A 467 -2.00 3.95 7.36
N GLU A 468 -0.88 3.24 7.44
CA GLU A 468 -0.82 1.79 7.58
C GLU A 468 0.22 1.42 8.62
N THR A 469 -0.05 0.41 9.44
CA THR A 469 0.87 -0.06 10.48
C THR A 469 0.65 -1.53 10.78
N ASN A 470 1.72 -2.23 11.15
CA ASN A 470 1.65 -3.58 11.71
C ASN A 470 2.10 -3.63 13.18
N VAL A 471 2.14 -2.49 13.87
CA VAL A 471 2.42 -2.45 15.31
C VAL A 471 1.18 -3.02 16.05
N PRO A 472 1.32 -4.11 16.83
CA PRO A 472 0.18 -4.78 17.47
C PRO A 472 -0.62 -3.87 18.41
N CYS A 473 -1.94 -3.96 18.36
CA CYS A 473 -2.81 -3.17 19.21
C CYS A 473 -3.06 -3.81 20.59
N GLY A 474 -3.12 -2.97 21.62
CA GLY A 474 -3.52 -3.39 22.97
C GLY A 474 -2.38 -3.85 23.89
N GLN A 475 -1.12 -3.71 23.48
CA GLN A 475 0.02 -3.88 24.37
C GLN A 475 0.11 -2.72 25.37
N LYS A 476 -0.49 -2.90 26.55
CA LYS A 476 -0.39 -2.02 27.74
C LYS A 476 -0.78 -0.55 27.52
N GLY A 477 -1.98 -0.30 27.01
CA GLY A 477 -2.71 0.94 27.32
C GLY A 477 -3.02 1.88 26.16
N ARG A 478 -2.50 1.65 24.95
CA ARG A 478 -2.97 2.32 23.73
C ARG A 478 -3.76 1.33 22.87
N GLN A 479 -5.05 1.60 22.71
CA GLN A 479 -5.96 0.78 21.93
C GLN A 479 -5.91 1.18 20.46
N THR A 480 -6.38 0.31 19.56
CA THR A 480 -6.51 0.61 18.12
C THR A 480 -7.25 1.93 17.90
N THR A 481 -8.26 2.21 18.71
CA THR A 481 -9.02 3.47 18.68
C THR A 481 -8.17 4.70 18.91
N ASP A 482 -7.18 4.62 19.79
CA ASP A 482 -6.34 5.75 20.16
C ASP A 482 -5.33 6.07 19.06
N ILE A 483 -4.90 5.04 18.31
CA ILE A 483 -4.07 5.18 17.12
C ILE A 483 -4.91 5.81 16.00
N ILE A 484 -6.09 5.24 15.71
CA ILE A 484 -7.03 5.78 14.72
C ILE A 484 -7.36 7.24 15.06
N GLN A 485 -7.71 7.53 16.32
CA GLN A 485 -8.06 8.88 16.77
C GLN A 485 -6.92 9.87 16.53
N HIS A 486 -5.69 9.52 16.92
CA HIS A 486 -4.53 10.38 16.72
C HIS A 486 -4.33 10.64 15.22
N VAL A 487 -4.34 9.60 14.38
CA VAL A 487 -4.18 9.75 12.93
C VAL A 487 -5.26 10.65 12.34
N VAL A 488 -6.54 10.45 12.68
CA VAL A 488 -7.62 11.31 12.15
C VAL A 488 -7.58 12.74 12.72
N ASP A 489 -6.96 12.97 13.88
CA ASP A 489 -6.78 14.32 14.43
C ASP A 489 -5.70 15.12 13.69
N ILE A 490 -4.71 14.44 13.09
CA ILE A 490 -3.69 15.06 12.22
C ILE A 490 -4.34 15.62 10.94
N PHE A 491 -5.20 14.82 10.30
CA PHE A 491 -5.73 15.14 8.96
C PHE A 491 -7.15 15.71 8.94
N LYS A 492 -7.94 15.46 9.99
CA LYS A 492 -9.36 15.81 10.13
C LYS A 492 -10.23 15.53 8.89
N PRO A 493 -10.18 14.32 8.31
CA PRO A 493 -10.91 14.02 7.08
C PRO A 493 -12.43 14.23 7.22
N GLY A 494 -13.11 14.54 6.12
CA GLY A 494 -14.58 14.47 6.06
C GLY A 494 -15.08 13.03 6.11
N ARG A 495 -14.32 12.10 5.53
CA ARG A 495 -14.65 10.67 5.41
C ARG A 495 -13.39 9.81 5.53
N PHE A 496 -13.49 8.69 6.23
CA PHE A 496 -12.42 7.69 6.21
C PHE A 496 -12.93 6.26 6.35
N THR A 497 -12.13 5.31 5.86
CA THR A 497 -12.34 3.87 6.04
C THR A 497 -11.20 3.28 6.86
N VAL A 498 -11.51 2.26 7.66
CA VAL A 498 -10.55 1.49 8.44
C VAL A 498 -10.62 0.04 8.00
N THR A 499 -9.47 -0.58 7.75
CA THR A 499 -9.30 -2.03 7.60
C THR A 499 -8.37 -2.52 8.70
N LEU A 500 -8.80 -3.56 9.43
CA LEU A 500 -7.96 -4.24 10.41
C LEU A 500 -7.94 -5.73 10.09
N PHE A 501 -6.77 -6.25 9.74
CA PHE A 501 -6.47 -7.66 9.63
C PHE A 501 -5.85 -8.15 10.92
N GLU A 502 -6.42 -9.20 11.51
CA GLU A 502 -5.84 -9.91 12.65
C GLU A 502 -5.69 -11.38 12.27
N ALA A 503 -4.46 -11.90 12.33
CA ALA A 503 -4.22 -13.33 12.18
C ALA A 503 -4.93 -14.10 13.30
N LYS A 504 -5.52 -15.23 12.93
CA LYS A 504 -6.11 -16.16 13.90
C LYS A 504 -4.98 -16.97 14.50
N ASN A 505 -4.73 -16.75 15.79
CA ASN A 505 -3.75 -17.55 16.52
C ASN A 505 -4.16 -19.03 16.48
N GLY A 506 -3.22 -19.96 16.31
CA GLY A 506 -3.52 -21.41 16.28
C GLY A 506 -4.26 -21.94 17.53
N LEU A 507 -4.23 -21.18 18.63
CA LEU A 507 -5.03 -21.44 19.83
C LEU A 507 -6.55 -21.33 19.58
N ASP A 508 -7.00 -20.58 18.56
CA ASP A 508 -8.42 -20.47 18.18
C ASP A 508 -9.01 -21.80 17.71
N GLU A 509 -8.20 -22.65 17.07
CA GLU A 509 -8.65 -23.97 16.61
C GLU A 509 -8.44 -25.05 17.67
N PHE A 510 -7.35 -25.01 18.44
CA PHE A 510 -7.12 -25.96 19.54
C PHE A 510 -8.10 -25.77 20.71
N ALA A 511 -8.67 -24.57 20.90
CA ALA A 511 -9.69 -24.36 21.92
C ALA A 511 -11.02 -25.11 21.63
N THR A 512 -11.19 -25.69 20.44
CA THR A 512 -12.29 -26.64 20.20
C THR A 512 -12.03 -28.05 20.78
N ALA A 513 -10.80 -28.32 21.20
CA ALA A 513 -10.36 -29.58 21.79
C ALA A 513 -9.76 -29.36 23.20
N GLU A 514 -10.63 -29.46 24.21
CA GLU A 514 -10.30 -29.68 25.62
C GLU A 514 -9.15 -28.82 26.21
N THR A 515 -9.36 -27.52 26.44
CA THR A 515 -8.62 -26.79 27.49
C THR A 515 -9.40 -25.60 28.07
N ASP A 516 -9.09 -25.30 29.33
CA ASP A 516 -9.72 -24.42 30.32
C ASP A 516 -10.73 -23.35 29.82
N THR A 517 -12.02 -23.60 30.06
CA THR A 517 -13.19 -22.74 29.73
C THR A 517 -13.01 -21.26 30.08
N LEU A 518 -12.21 -20.95 31.11
CA LEU A 518 -11.94 -19.58 31.55
C LEU A 518 -11.00 -18.81 30.61
N MET A 519 -9.98 -19.48 30.05
CA MET A 519 -9.11 -18.88 29.03
C MET A 519 -9.88 -18.63 27.75
N GLN A 520 -10.75 -19.56 27.36
CA GLN A 520 -11.62 -19.40 26.19
C GLN A 520 -12.63 -18.26 26.35
N MET A 521 -13.25 -18.10 27.52
CA MET A 521 -14.13 -16.94 27.78
C MET A 521 -13.36 -15.62 27.78
N LYS A 522 -12.19 -15.53 28.40
CA LYS A 522 -11.36 -14.32 28.36
C LYS A 522 -10.89 -13.98 26.95
N PHE A 523 -10.56 -14.99 26.13
CA PHE A 523 -10.15 -14.80 24.75
C PHE A 523 -11.33 -14.32 23.88
N LEU A 524 -12.50 -14.96 24.00
CA LEU A 524 -13.72 -14.52 23.32
C LEU A 524 -14.17 -13.12 23.76
N GLU A 525 -14.01 -12.79 25.03
CA GLU A 525 -14.27 -11.46 25.57
C GLU A 525 -13.27 -10.44 25.02
N HIS A 526 -11.97 -10.74 24.98
CA HIS A 526 -10.96 -9.90 24.33
C HIS A 526 -11.25 -9.67 22.85
N ARG A 527 -11.63 -10.73 22.12
CA ARG A 527 -12.02 -10.66 20.69
C ARG A 527 -13.31 -9.86 20.49
N ALA A 528 -14.29 -9.97 21.38
CA ALA A 528 -15.52 -9.18 21.35
C ALA A 528 -15.26 -7.70 21.68
N VAL A 529 -14.40 -7.41 22.65
CA VAL A 529 -13.99 -6.05 23.02
C VAL A 529 -13.18 -5.40 21.89
N ARG A 530 -12.24 -6.11 21.27
CA ARG A 530 -11.48 -5.63 20.09
C ARG A 530 -12.38 -5.39 18.89
N ARG A 531 -13.31 -6.31 18.61
CA ARG A 531 -14.34 -6.13 17.58
C ARG A 531 -15.19 -4.89 17.80
N ASN A 532 -15.47 -4.53 19.06
CA ASN A 532 -16.24 -3.34 19.43
C ASN A 532 -15.37 -2.09 19.65
N ALA A 533 -14.04 -2.21 19.58
CA ALA A 533 -13.13 -1.09 19.87
C ALA A 533 -13.39 0.05 18.89
N MET A 534 -13.57 -0.25 17.60
CA MET A 534 -13.80 0.78 16.58
C MET A 534 -15.18 1.47 16.63
N ASP A 535 -15.98 1.28 17.69
CA ASP A 535 -17.36 1.78 17.73
C ASP A 535 -17.48 3.30 17.93
N ALA A 536 -16.48 3.95 18.54
CA ALA A 536 -16.56 5.37 18.87
C ALA A 536 -15.24 6.12 18.59
N ILE A 537 -15.15 6.73 17.40
CA ILE A 537 -14.12 7.71 17.06
C ILE A 537 -14.69 9.12 17.28
N LYS A 538 -14.04 9.93 18.12
CA LYS A 538 -14.55 11.23 18.54
C LYS A 538 -14.64 12.18 17.35
N GLY A 539 -15.82 12.80 17.18
CA GLY A 539 -16.08 13.73 16.07
C GLY A 539 -16.59 13.06 14.80
N TYR A 540 -16.69 11.72 14.79
CA TYR A 540 -17.12 10.95 13.64
C TYR A 540 -18.28 10.01 13.98
N ARG A 541 -19.16 9.80 13.01
CA ARG A 541 -20.19 8.76 13.06
C ARG A 541 -19.72 7.58 12.23
N ARG A 542 -19.91 6.37 12.77
CA ARG A 542 -19.74 5.15 11.98
C ARG A 542 -20.97 4.93 11.11
N VAL A 543 -20.76 4.82 9.80
CA VAL A 543 -21.80 4.61 8.80
C VAL A 543 -21.92 3.13 8.42
N ASP A 544 -20.81 2.41 8.36
CA ASP A 544 -20.80 0.99 8.05
C ASP A 544 -19.79 0.24 8.91
N ARG A 545 -20.08 -1.04 9.16
CA ARG A 545 -19.18 -1.99 9.80
C ARG A 545 -19.43 -3.37 9.26
N ILE A 546 -18.40 -3.97 8.69
CA ILE A 546 -18.44 -5.29 8.10
C ILE A 546 -17.32 -6.11 8.74
N VAL A 547 -17.64 -7.32 9.17
CA VAL A 547 -16.66 -8.27 9.69
C VAL A 547 -16.65 -9.47 8.75
N HIS A 548 -15.48 -9.80 8.23
CA HIS A 548 -15.25 -10.96 7.39
C HIS A 548 -14.39 -11.97 8.12
N ASP A 549 -14.83 -13.21 8.09
CA ASP A 549 -14.04 -14.37 8.47
C ASP A 549 -13.34 -14.86 7.19
N LEU A 550 -12.02 -14.72 7.16
CA LEU A 550 -11.16 -15.15 6.07
C LEU A 550 -10.30 -16.34 6.54
N ASP A 551 -9.74 -17.10 5.60
CA ASP A 551 -8.84 -18.19 5.95
C ASP A 551 -7.65 -17.67 6.77
N GLY A 552 -7.43 -18.17 7.98
CA GLY A 552 -6.38 -17.66 8.88
C GLY A 552 -6.51 -16.22 9.39
N TYR A 553 -7.50 -15.41 8.96
CA TYR A 553 -7.61 -13.99 9.37
C TYR A 553 -9.04 -13.57 9.71
N ASP A 554 -9.17 -12.68 10.69
CA ASP A 554 -10.36 -11.85 10.88
C ASP A 554 -10.12 -10.48 10.24
N LEU A 555 -11.07 -10.03 9.42
CA LEU A 555 -11.05 -8.69 8.83
C LEU A 555 -12.20 -7.85 9.38
N VAL A 556 -11.87 -6.69 9.95
CA VAL A 556 -12.85 -5.67 10.30
C VAL A 556 -12.71 -4.49 9.35
N PHE A 557 -13.80 -4.18 8.63
CA PHE A 557 -13.93 -2.98 7.81
C PHE A 557 -14.90 -2.00 8.49
N GLY A 558 -14.49 -0.75 8.64
CA GLY A 558 -15.32 0.33 9.16
C GLY A 558 -15.34 1.53 8.23
N TYR A 559 -16.48 2.17 8.08
CA TYR A 559 -16.62 3.43 7.33
C TYR A 559 -17.18 4.53 8.22
N TYR A 560 -16.54 5.70 8.21
CA TYR A 560 -16.84 6.82 9.09
C TYR A 560 -16.97 8.13 8.32
N GLU A 561 -17.84 8.99 8.83
CA GLU A 561 -18.05 10.36 8.34
C GLU A 561 -17.95 11.34 9.51
N ARG A 562 -17.39 12.52 9.28
CA ARG A 562 -17.32 13.57 10.31
C ARG A 562 -18.73 14.04 10.66
N ASN A 563 -19.00 14.33 11.93
CA ASN A 563 -20.35 14.65 12.40
C ASN A 563 -20.96 15.91 11.77
N ASP A 564 -20.11 16.86 11.40
CA ASP A 564 -20.46 18.11 10.71
C ASP A 564 -20.37 18.00 9.18
N TRP A 565 -20.00 16.83 8.64
CA TRP A 565 -19.89 16.62 7.21
C TRP A 565 -21.28 16.67 6.56
N ARG A 566 -21.49 17.68 5.71
CA ARG A 566 -22.77 17.90 5.03
C ARG A 566 -22.84 17.27 3.63
N GLY A 567 -21.83 16.50 3.25
CA GLY A 567 -21.64 16.03 1.89
C GLY A 567 -21.09 17.13 0.99
N GLY A 568 -20.04 16.82 0.23
CA GLY A 568 -19.49 17.70 -0.80
C GLY A 568 -20.17 17.54 -2.15
N ALA A 569 -19.79 18.36 -3.13
CA ALA A 569 -20.03 18.02 -4.53
C ALA A 569 -19.36 16.66 -4.82
N PRO A 570 -19.97 15.78 -5.64
CA PRO A 570 -19.33 14.52 -6.03
C PRO A 570 -17.94 14.83 -6.59
N ARG A 571 -16.91 14.15 -6.10
CA ARG A 571 -15.55 14.29 -6.61
C ARG A 571 -15.53 13.99 -8.11
N LEU A 572 -14.53 14.50 -8.81
CA LEU A 572 -14.24 14.03 -10.17
C LEU A 572 -14.03 12.51 -10.11
N GLY A 573 -14.91 11.76 -10.77
CA GLY A 573 -14.94 10.29 -10.78
C GLY A 573 -15.94 9.63 -9.82
N GLU A 574 -16.56 10.37 -8.89
CA GLU A 574 -17.75 9.92 -8.14
C GLU A 574 -19.08 10.17 -8.92
N LYS A 575 -19.01 10.85 -10.07
CA LYS A 575 -20.17 10.97 -10.98
C LYS A 575 -20.35 9.68 -11.77
N MET A 576 -21.41 8.92 -11.45
CA MET A 576 -21.86 7.76 -12.23
C MET A 576 -22.19 8.11 -13.68
#